data_AF-M6FMT2-F1
#
_entry.id   AF-M6FMT2-F1
#
_cell.length_a   1.000
_cell.length_b   1.000
_cell.length_c   1.000
_cell.angle_alpha   90.00
_cell.angle_beta   90.00
_cell.angle_gamma   90.00
#
_symmetry.space_group_name_H-M   'P 1'
#
loop_
_entity.id
_entity.type
_entity.pdbx_description
1 polymer ?
#
loop_
_entity_poly.entity_id
_entity_poly.type
_entity_poly.pdbx_seq_one_letter_code
_entity_poly.pdbx_strand_id
1 'polypeptide(L)'
;MNLPRMSRQGLAKAKDKNMARKPQYDEEFKKNTIELLIKPRKSMTQISKDLGVFVNTLINWKKKYLTDDGPFQYELRAENERLRKELMEVKEREILKKSAVIFLKPRK
;
A
#
# COMPACT_ATOMS: atom_id res chain seq x y z
N MET A 1 28.82 -56.59 -41.18
CA MET A 1 27.75 -55.80 -41.85
C MET A 1 26.96 -55.10 -40.75
N ASN A 2 27.12 -53.77 -40.62
CA ASN A 2 26.43 -52.96 -39.63
C ASN A 2 25.02 -52.60 -40.14
N LEU A 3 24.01 -52.79 -39.30
CA LEU A 3 22.64 -52.35 -39.54
C LEU A 3 22.54 -50.81 -39.42
N PRO A 4 21.73 -50.13 -40.26
CA PRO A 4 21.57 -48.68 -40.19
C PRO A 4 20.74 -48.30 -38.95
N ARG A 5 21.30 -47.41 -38.13
CA ARG A 5 20.64 -46.85 -36.95
C ARG A 5 19.55 -45.88 -37.43
N MET A 6 18.30 -46.31 -37.38
CA MET A 6 17.15 -45.43 -37.64
C MET A 6 17.09 -44.32 -36.59
N SER A 7 17.21 -43.07 -37.05
CA SER A 7 16.91 -41.86 -36.26
C SER A 7 15.42 -41.82 -35.91
N ARG A 8 15.07 -42.27 -34.70
CA ARG A 8 13.77 -41.96 -34.11
C ARG A 8 13.81 -40.55 -33.54
N GLN A 9 13.38 -39.61 -34.38
CA GLN A 9 12.39 -38.57 -34.10
C GLN A 9 12.40 -37.99 -32.68
N GLY A 10 12.74 -36.70 -32.59
CA GLY A 10 12.69 -35.91 -31.38
C GLY A 10 11.31 -35.93 -30.71
N LEU A 11 11.34 -36.13 -29.40
CA LEU A 11 10.23 -35.81 -28.50
C LEU A 11 10.81 -34.96 -27.38
N ALA A 12 11.03 -33.67 -27.69
CA ALA A 12 11.11 -32.65 -26.66
C ALA A 12 9.77 -32.66 -25.94
N LYS A 13 9.76 -33.16 -24.70
CA LYS A 13 8.59 -33.14 -23.82
C LYS A 13 8.31 -31.69 -23.45
N ALA A 14 7.53 -31.00 -24.30
CA ALA A 14 6.97 -29.70 -23.98
C ALA A 14 6.10 -29.89 -22.73
N LYS A 15 6.61 -29.43 -21.58
CA LYS A 15 5.80 -29.19 -20.40
C LYS A 15 4.86 -28.07 -20.78
N ASP A 16 3.62 -28.40 -21.11
CA ASP A 16 2.52 -27.44 -21.15
C ASP A 16 2.33 -26.90 -19.73
N LYS A 17 3.14 -25.89 -19.40
CA LYS A 17 2.92 -25.06 -18.23
C LYS A 17 1.81 -24.13 -18.65
N ASN A 18 0.57 -24.51 -18.35
CA ASN A 18 -0.56 -23.59 -18.33
C ASN A 18 -0.08 -22.33 -17.60
N MET A 19 0.21 -21.27 -18.36
CA MET A 19 0.90 -20.09 -17.88
C MET A 19 -0.13 -19.31 -17.10
N ALA A 20 -0.35 -19.71 -15.84
CA ALA A 20 -1.27 -19.07 -14.91
C ALA A 20 -0.88 -17.58 -14.87
N ARG A 21 -1.60 -16.77 -15.65
CA ARG A 21 -1.31 -15.35 -15.75
C ARG A 21 -1.55 -14.79 -14.37
N LYS A 22 -0.50 -14.22 -13.79
CA LYS A 22 -0.62 -13.57 -12.48
C LYS A 22 -1.70 -12.50 -12.62
N PRO A 23 -2.76 -12.52 -11.79
CA PRO A 23 -3.81 -11.51 -11.89
C PRO A 23 -3.17 -10.14 -11.79
N GLN A 24 -3.40 -9.29 -12.80
CA GLN A 24 -3.03 -7.89 -12.71
C GLN A 24 -4.12 -7.19 -11.91
N TYR A 25 -3.69 -6.51 -10.86
CA TYR A 25 -4.54 -5.66 -10.04
C TYR A 25 -4.13 -4.23 -10.31
N ASP A 26 -5.12 -3.34 -10.39
CA ASP A 26 -4.89 -1.91 -10.59
C ASP A 26 -4.17 -1.30 -9.38
N GLU A 27 -3.40 -0.24 -9.62
CA GLU A 27 -2.62 0.42 -8.56
C GLU A 27 -3.53 1.04 -7.50
N GLU A 28 -4.68 1.59 -7.90
CA GLU A 28 -5.69 2.13 -6.98
C GLU A 28 -6.27 1.03 -6.07
N PHE A 29 -6.57 -0.13 -6.64
CA PHE A 29 -7.05 -1.29 -5.88
C PHE A 29 -6.01 -1.75 -4.84
N LYS A 30 -4.73 -1.79 -5.24
CA LYS A 30 -3.63 -2.13 -4.31
C LYS A 30 -3.54 -1.11 -3.18
N LYS A 31 -3.56 0.18 -3.48
CA LYS A 31 -3.50 1.26 -2.48
C LYS A 31 -4.65 1.14 -1.47
N ASN A 32 -5.89 1.01 -1.94
CA ASN A 32 -7.06 0.86 -1.08
C ASN A 32 -6.97 -0.40 -0.20
N THR A 33 -6.47 -1.51 -0.76
CA THR A 33 -6.26 -2.75 -0.02
C THR A 33 -5.20 -2.59 1.08
N ILE A 34 -4.11 -1.87 0.81
CA ILE A 34 -3.08 -1.56 1.82
C ILE A 34 -3.64 -0.67 2.93
N GLU A 35 -4.46 0.32 2.60
CA GLU A 35 -5.12 1.16 3.60
C GLU A 35 -6.02 0.33 4.54
N LEU A 36 -6.77 -0.62 3.99
CA LEU A 36 -7.57 -1.57 4.78
C LEU A 36 -6.72 -2.45 5.69
N LEU A 37 -5.50 -2.82 5.25
CA LEU A 37 -4.56 -3.62 6.04
C LEU A 37 -3.88 -2.85 7.18
N ILE A 38 -3.80 -1.53 7.08
CA ILE A 38 -3.23 -0.66 8.13
C ILE A 38 -4.27 -0.37 9.22
N LYS A 39 -5.56 -0.29 8.85
CA LYS A 39 -6.64 -0.02 9.81
C LYS A 39 -6.85 -1.22 10.76
N PRO A 40 -6.96 -1.02 12.09
CA PRO A 40 -7.03 -2.12 13.08
C PRO A 40 -8.36 -2.89 13.10
N ARG A 41 -9.22 -2.72 12.07
CA ARG A 41 -10.59 -3.27 12.07
C ARG A 41 -10.73 -4.67 11.49
N LYS A 42 -9.82 -5.11 10.62
CA LYS A 42 -9.93 -6.41 9.93
C LYS A 42 -8.58 -7.12 9.86
N SER A 43 -8.59 -8.44 10.05
CA SER A 43 -7.39 -9.27 9.87
C SER A 43 -7.08 -9.48 8.38
N MET A 44 -5.80 -9.73 8.06
CA MET A 44 -5.33 -10.04 6.71
C MET A 44 -6.12 -11.20 6.06
N THR A 45 -6.45 -12.23 6.84
CA THR A 45 -7.23 -13.38 6.38
C THR A 45 -8.67 -13.01 6.06
N GLN A 46 -9.29 -12.10 6.83
CA GLN A 46 -10.62 -11.59 6.53
C GLN A 46 -10.61 -10.78 5.24
N ILE A 47 -9.64 -9.88 5.08
CA ILE A 47 -9.48 -9.05 3.87
C ILE A 47 -9.24 -9.93 2.63
N SER A 48 -8.45 -10.99 2.77
CA SER A 48 -8.23 -11.98 1.71
C SER A 48 -9.52 -12.64 1.24
N LYS A 49 -10.40 -13.03 2.17
CA LYS A 49 -11.71 -13.63 1.87
C LYS A 49 -12.65 -12.60 1.25
N ASP A 50 -12.73 -11.40 1.81
CA ASP A 50 -13.64 -10.33 1.36
C ASP A 50 -13.31 -9.87 -0.07
N LEU A 51 -12.02 -9.80 -0.42
CA LEU A 51 -11.55 -9.29 -1.72
C LEU A 51 -11.21 -10.38 -2.74
N GLY A 52 -11.24 -11.66 -2.34
CA GLY A 52 -10.80 -12.77 -3.19
C GLY A 52 -9.31 -12.75 -3.55
N VAL A 53 -8.49 -12.04 -2.77
CA VAL A 53 -7.04 -11.91 -3.00
C VAL A 53 -6.30 -12.84 -2.08
N PHE A 54 -5.36 -13.63 -2.60
CA PHE A 54 -4.54 -14.53 -1.77
C PHE A 54 -3.75 -13.76 -0.70
N VAL A 55 -3.70 -14.31 0.52
CA VAL A 55 -2.95 -13.75 1.66
C VAL A 55 -1.48 -13.45 1.30
N ASN A 56 -0.82 -14.35 0.55
CA ASN A 56 0.57 -14.14 0.13
C ASN A 56 0.73 -12.91 -0.79
N THR A 57 -0.27 -12.61 -1.62
CA THR A 57 -0.29 -11.40 -2.45
C THR A 57 -0.38 -10.15 -1.58
N LEU A 58 -1.26 -10.18 -0.57
CA LEU A 58 -1.41 -9.09 0.39
C LEU A 58 -0.13 -8.85 1.20
N ILE A 59 0.55 -9.91 1.64
CA ILE A 59 1.86 -9.81 2.32
C ILE A 59 2.89 -9.14 1.41
N ASN A 60 2.95 -9.52 0.13
CA ASN A 60 3.90 -8.95 -0.82
C ASN A 60 3.61 -7.47 -1.09
N TRP A 61 2.33 -7.09 -1.21
CA TRP A 61 1.97 -5.68 -1.33
C TRP A 61 2.30 -4.92 -0.05
N LYS A 62 1.96 -5.46 1.12
CA LYS A 62 2.28 -4.83 2.40
C LYS A 62 3.78 -4.52 2.47
N LYS A 63 4.63 -5.50 2.13
CA LYS A 63 6.09 -5.30 2.05
C LYS A 63 6.50 -4.25 1.02
N LYS A 64 5.87 -4.19 -0.15
CA LYS A 64 6.23 -3.24 -1.22
C LYS A 64 5.81 -1.80 -0.90
N TYR A 65 4.64 -1.59 -0.30
CA TYR A 65 4.06 -0.25 -0.11
C TYR A 65 4.39 0.37 1.27
N LEU A 66 4.70 -0.45 2.28
CA LEU A 66 5.05 0.01 3.64
C LEU A 66 6.55 -0.04 3.95
N THR A 67 7.42 -0.22 2.96
CA THR A 67 8.85 0.09 3.12
C THR A 67 9.05 1.58 3.35
N ASP A 68 10.14 1.95 4.04
CA ASP A 68 10.45 3.35 4.33
C ASP A 68 10.62 4.22 3.07
N ASP A 69 10.98 3.61 1.94
CA ASP A 69 11.09 4.24 0.62
C ASP A 69 9.87 3.98 -0.28
N GLY A 70 8.77 3.46 0.28
CA GLY A 70 7.55 3.14 -0.46
C GLY A 70 6.77 4.39 -0.90
N PRO A 71 5.97 4.31 -1.97
CA PRO A 71 5.17 5.44 -2.46
C PRO A 71 4.18 5.99 -1.42
N PHE A 72 3.76 5.16 -0.46
CA PHE A 72 2.85 5.56 0.62
C PHE A 72 3.54 6.44 1.68
N GLN A 73 4.87 6.32 1.86
CA GLN A 73 5.64 7.12 2.82
C GLN A 73 5.77 8.58 2.38
N TYR A 74 5.94 8.81 1.07
CA TYR A 74 6.00 10.17 0.53
C TYR A 74 4.66 10.90 0.71
N GLU A 75 3.56 10.27 0.25
CA GLU A 75 2.21 10.82 0.41
C GLU A 75 1.88 11.05 1.90
N LEU A 76 2.25 10.12 2.78
CA LEU A 76 2.06 10.25 4.22
C LEU A 76 2.87 11.39 4.85
N ARG A 77 4.13 11.58 4.43
CA ARG A 77 4.96 12.70 4.91
C ARG A 77 4.42 14.04 4.46
N ALA A 78 4.07 14.16 3.18
CA ALA A 78 3.50 15.40 2.64
C ALA A 78 2.21 15.78 3.37
N GLU A 79 1.33 14.81 3.63
CA GLU A 79 0.11 15.06 4.40
C GLU A 79 0.42 15.41 5.86
N ASN A 80 1.39 14.75 6.48
CA ASN A 80 1.79 15.09 7.86
C ASN A 80 2.34 16.52 7.97
N GLU A 81 3.14 16.96 7.01
CA GLU A 81 3.64 18.34 6.94
C GLU A 81 2.51 19.34 6.74
N ARG A 82 1.55 19.04 5.85
CA ARG A 82 0.37 19.87 5.65
C ARG A 82 -0.45 20.01 6.95
N LEU A 83 -0.74 18.89 7.61
CA LEU A 83 -1.49 18.88 8.87
C LEU A 83 -0.76 19.64 9.99
N ARG A 84 0.58 19.55 10.04
CA ARG A 84 1.39 20.33 11.00
C ARG A 84 1.29 21.83 10.75
N LYS A 85 1.27 22.28 9.49
CA LYS A 85 1.10 23.69 9.14
C LYS A 85 -0.28 24.20 9.56
N GLU A 86 -1.34 23.45 9.23
CA GLU A 86 -2.70 23.82 9.62
C GLU A 86 -2.86 23.90 11.15
N LEU A 87 -2.27 22.95 11.88
CA LEU A 87 -2.31 22.93 13.33
C LEU A 87 -1.52 24.11 13.95
N MET A 88 -0.44 24.54 13.31
CA MET A 88 0.31 25.73 13.71
C MET A 88 -0.52 27.01 13.53
N GLU A 89 -1.15 27.18 12.37
CA GLU A 89 -1.98 28.36 12.08
C GLU A 89 -3.17 28.47 13.04
N VAL A 90 -3.85 27.35 13.33
CA VAL A 90 -4.95 27.30 14.30
C VAL A 90 -4.43 27.68 15.70
N LYS A 91 -3.29 27.11 16.11
CA LYS A 91 -2.71 27.40 17.42
C LYS A 91 -2.31 28.87 17.58
N GLU A 92 -1.77 29.49 16.54
CA GLU A 92 -1.39 30.91 16.54
C GLU A 92 -2.63 31.80 16.73
N ARG A 93 -3.72 31.54 15.99
CA ARG A 93 -4.98 32.28 16.15
C ARG A 93 -5.53 32.17 17.57
N GLU A 94 -5.47 30.99 18.17
CA GLU A 94 -5.93 30.77 19.54
C GLU A 94 -5.08 31.51 20.57
N ILE A 95 -3.76 31.59 20.37
CA ILE A 95 -2.87 32.40 21.23
C ILE A 95 -3.23 33.89 21.10
N LEU A 96 -3.40 34.40 19.88
CA LEU A 96 -3.75 35.80 19.65
C LEU A 96 -5.11 36.17 20.28
N LYS A 97 -6.11 35.29 20.16
CA LYS A 97 -7.42 35.46 20.83
C LYS A 97 -7.27 35.53 22.36
N LYS A 98 -6.53 34.59 22.96
CA LYS A 98 -6.31 34.56 24.41
C LYS A 98 -5.60 35.83 24.89
N SER A 99 -4.59 36.28 24.14
CA SER A 99 -3.91 37.54 24.42
C SER A 99 -4.85 38.74 24.31
N ALA A 100 -5.63 38.84 23.24
CA ALA A 100 -6.59 39.93 23.05
C ALA A 100 -7.59 40.04 24.21
N VAL A 101 -8.08 38.92 24.74
CA VAL A 101 -8.98 38.92 25.91
C VAL A 101 -8.29 39.49 27.16
N ILE A 102 -7.01 39.21 27.36
CA ILE A 102 -6.23 39.77 28.48
C ILE A 102 -6.04 41.27 28.30
N PHE A 103 -5.71 41.72 27.08
CA PHE A 103 -5.50 43.15 26.79
C PHE A 103 -6.80 43.96 26.83
N LEU A 104 -7.95 43.37 26.47
CA LEU A 104 -9.25 44.04 26.46
C LEU A 104 -9.97 44.01 27.81
N LYS A 105 -9.45 43.29 28.81
CA LYS A 105 -9.98 43.36 30.18
C LYS A 105 -9.48 44.67 30.82
N PRO A 106 -10.37 45.62 31.18
CA PRO A 106 -9.95 46.83 31.85
C PRO A 106 -9.32 46.46 33.20
N ARG A 107 -8.10 46.96 33.46
CA ARG A 107 -7.50 46.92 34.79
C ARG A 107 -8.32 47.85 35.69
N LYS A 108 -8.96 47.29 36.72
CA LYS A 108 -9.49 48.05 37.85
C LYS A 108 -8.36 48.48 38.77
#